data_AF-X1GDJ7-F1
#
_entry.id   AF-X1GDJ7-F1
#
_cell.length_a   1.000
_cell.length_b   1.000
_cell.length_c   1.000
_cell.angle_alpha   90.00
_cell.angle_beta   90.00
_cell.angle_gamma   90.00
#
_symmetry.space_group_name_H-M   'P 1'
#
loop_
_entity.id
_entity.type
_entity.pdbx_description
1 polymer ?
#
loop_
_entity_poly.entity_id
_entity_poly.type
_entity_poly.pdbx_seq_one_letter_code
_entity_poly.pdbx_strand_id
1 'polypeptide(L)'
;MTPWMNEGFFADVAVLVEGEEDRAAILGVATAMEYDLESIGISVIPCMGKNNLDKPTAIFSKLQIIVYVIWDSDYEGKNAKPEDNHRLLRLFDQPIEDWPENVTEQFACFKRTLSDTLRTEIGDQLYDDTLEVCCKRLCLTRKKDAVKLLSSTSLNKRYM
;
A
#
# COMPACT_ATOMS: atom_id res chain seq x y z
N MET A 1 12.63 -12.06 -3.12
CA MET A 1 12.61 -10.64 -2.72
C MET A 1 12.36 -9.82 -3.97
N THR A 2 11.41 -8.88 -3.91
CA THR A 2 11.18 -7.91 -4.99
C THR A 2 12.30 -6.86 -4.96
N PRO A 3 12.60 -6.18 -6.09
CA PRO A 3 13.57 -5.08 -6.09
C PRO A 3 13.26 -4.01 -5.03
N TRP A 4 11.98 -3.66 -4.84
CA TRP A 4 11.54 -2.71 -3.82
C TRP A 4 11.90 -3.13 -2.39
N MET A 5 11.84 -4.42 -2.08
CA MET A 5 12.25 -4.90 -0.76
C MET A 5 13.73 -4.62 -0.48
N ASN A 6 14.56 -4.59 -1.53
CA ASN A 6 15.99 -4.33 -1.37
C ASN A 6 16.26 -2.85 -1.06
N GLU A 7 15.39 -1.93 -1.50
CA GLU A 7 15.52 -0.48 -1.22
C GLU A 7 15.43 -0.20 0.29
N GLY A 8 14.63 -0.97 1.02
CA GLY A 8 14.48 -0.81 2.47
C GLY A 8 15.77 -1.01 3.27
N PHE A 9 16.74 -1.77 2.77
CA PHE A 9 18.04 -1.93 3.45
C PHE A 9 18.92 -0.69 3.41
N PHE A 10 18.61 0.27 2.53
CA PHE A 10 19.37 1.50 2.33
C PHE A 10 18.58 2.75 2.72
N ALA A 11 17.35 2.60 3.18
CA ALA A 11 16.50 3.70 3.58
C ALA A 11 16.83 4.16 5.01
N ASP A 12 16.74 5.47 5.24
CA ASP A 12 16.69 6.02 6.60
C ASP A 12 15.38 5.61 7.28
N VAL A 13 14.29 5.59 6.50
CA VAL A 13 12.96 5.09 6.93
C VAL A 13 12.35 4.19 5.85
N ALA A 14 12.01 2.96 6.21
CA ALA A 14 11.25 2.03 5.38
C ALA A 14 9.75 2.12 5.72
N VAL A 15 8.96 2.68 4.80
CA VAL A 15 7.50 2.73 4.88
C VAL A 15 6.92 1.48 4.20
N LEU A 16 6.34 0.57 4.97
CA LEU A 16 5.77 -0.67 4.45
C LEU A 16 4.26 -0.50 4.23
N VAL A 17 3.81 -0.82 3.02
CA VAL A 17 2.39 -0.72 2.64
C VAL A 17 1.87 -2.05 2.13
N GLU A 18 0.56 -2.27 2.15
CA GLU A 18 -0.03 -3.53 1.69
C GLU A 18 0.21 -3.75 0.19
N GLY A 19 -0.12 -2.78 -0.65
CA GLY A 19 -0.16 -2.95 -2.09
C GLY A 19 0.57 -1.88 -2.89
N GLU A 20 0.70 -2.15 -4.19
CA GLU A 20 1.22 -1.18 -5.16
C GLU A 20 0.32 0.06 -5.27
N GLU A 21 -0.99 -0.10 -5.05
CA GLU A 21 -1.96 1.00 -5.05
C GLU A 21 -1.69 1.99 -3.90
N ASP A 22 -1.45 1.50 -2.68
CA ASP A 22 -1.11 2.33 -1.52
C ASP A 22 0.22 3.07 -1.73
N ARG A 23 1.22 2.37 -2.28
CA ARG A 23 2.50 2.97 -2.65
C ARG A 23 2.28 4.11 -3.65
N ALA A 24 1.50 3.87 -4.70
CA ALA A 24 1.23 4.88 -5.72
C ALA A 24 0.48 6.09 -5.15
N ALA A 25 -0.48 5.86 -4.24
CA ALA A 25 -1.21 6.91 -3.56
C ALA A 25 -0.28 7.78 -2.70
N ILE A 26 0.56 7.18 -1.85
CA ILE A 26 1.50 7.92 -0.99
C ILE A 26 2.50 8.71 -1.84
N LEU A 27 3.15 8.08 -2.81
CA LEU A 27 4.13 8.75 -3.66
C LEU A 27 3.49 9.85 -4.51
N GLY A 28 2.26 9.63 -4.95
CA GLY A 28 1.49 10.62 -5.68
C GLY A 28 1.20 11.85 -4.83
N VAL A 29 0.63 11.65 -3.65
CA VAL A 29 0.32 12.74 -2.71
C VAL A 29 1.58 13.49 -2.31
N ALA A 30 2.65 12.77 -1.99
CA ALA A 30 3.95 13.40 -1.70
C ALA A 30 4.43 14.27 -2.88
N THR A 31 4.36 13.75 -4.11
CA THR A 31 4.73 14.52 -5.31
C THR A 31 3.85 15.77 -5.47
N ALA A 32 2.53 15.65 -5.28
CA ALA A 32 1.59 16.77 -5.39
C ALA A 32 1.81 17.84 -4.31
N MET A 33 2.35 17.44 -3.16
CA MET A 33 2.76 18.31 -2.06
C MET A 33 4.22 18.78 -2.17
N GLU A 34 4.88 18.54 -3.32
CA GLU A 34 6.28 18.91 -3.59
C GLU A 34 7.32 18.24 -2.67
N TYR A 35 6.99 17.08 -2.11
CA TYR A 35 7.92 16.23 -1.37
C TYR A 35 8.49 15.11 -2.25
N ASP A 36 9.82 15.04 -2.29
CA ASP A 36 10.56 13.90 -2.83
C ASP A 36 11.03 13.00 -1.69
N LEU A 37 10.22 11.98 -1.39
CA LEU A 37 10.48 11.02 -0.30
C LEU A 37 11.81 10.27 -0.47
N GLU A 38 12.16 9.91 -1.70
CA GLU A 38 13.41 9.19 -1.98
C GLU A 38 14.63 10.08 -1.69
N SER A 39 14.56 11.37 -2.03
CA SER A 39 15.65 12.32 -1.78
C SER A 39 15.95 12.56 -0.30
N ILE A 40 14.98 12.31 0.58
CA ILE A 40 15.09 12.46 2.04
C ILE A 40 15.22 11.11 2.77
N GLY A 41 15.54 10.03 2.03
CA GLY A 41 15.86 8.73 2.60
C GLY A 41 14.65 7.87 2.97
N ILE A 42 13.44 8.18 2.49
CA ILE A 42 12.22 7.42 2.75
C ILE A 42 11.93 6.50 1.56
N SER A 43 11.88 5.19 1.80
CA SER A 43 11.47 4.20 0.80
C SER A 43 10.09 3.65 1.10
N VAL A 44 9.15 3.78 0.15
CA VAL A 44 7.79 3.23 0.25
C VAL A 44 7.72 1.88 -0.46
N ILE A 45 7.57 0.80 0.31
CA ILE A 45 7.76 -0.59 -0.11
C ILE A 45 6.43 -1.36 -0.04
N PRO A 46 5.89 -1.84 -1.17
CA PRO A 46 4.67 -2.62 -1.17
C PRO A 46 4.99 -4.09 -0.83
N CYS A 47 4.29 -4.63 0.17
CA CYS A 47 4.52 -5.98 0.69
C CYS A 47 3.63 -7.04 0.05
N MET A 48 2.78 -6.66 -0.90
CA MET A 48 1.88 -7.55 -1.65
C MET A 48 0.88 -8.28 -0.75
N GLY A 49 0.25 -7.53 0.16
CA GLY A 49 -0.83 -7.93 1.04
C GLY A 49 -0.49 -7.80 2.53
N LYS A 50 -1.50 -7.49 3.34
CA LYS A 50 -1.40 -7.34 4.80
C LYS A 50 -0.62 -8.44 5.52
N ASN A 51 -0.87 -9.70 5.16
CA ASN A 51 -0.22 -10.87 5.75
C ASN A 51 1.27 -11.01 5.44
N ASN A 52 1.83 -10.13 4.61
CA ASN A 52 3.25 -10.09 4.29
C ASN A 52 3.97 -8.91 4.96
N LEU A 53 3.29 -8.05 5.73
CA LEU A 53 3.90 -6.90 6.40
C LEU A 53 4.72 -7.30 7.63
N ASP A 54 4.35 -8.40 8.29
CA ASP A 54 4.96 -8.89 9.54
C ASP A 54 6.47 -9.20 9.38
N LYS A 55 6.82 -9.93 8.33
CA LYS A 55 8.20 -10.37 8.02
C LYS A 55 9.15 -9.20 7.75
N PRO A 56 8.89 -8.28 6.79
CA PRO A 56 9.74 -7.12 6.56
C PRO A 56 9.86 -6.26 7.80
N THR A 57 8.76 -6.01 8.51
CA THR A 57 8.78 -5.22 9.74
C THR A 57 9.74 -5.81 10.76
N ALA A 58 9.65 -7.12 11.02
CA ALA A 58 10.54 -7.80 11.94
C ALA A 58 12.00 -7.78 11.47
N ILE A 59 12.26 -8.01 10.18
CA ILE A 59 13.62 -8.03 9.61
C ILE A 59 14.27 -6.65 9.73
N PHE A 60 13.62 -5.61 9.25
CA PHE A 60 14.16 -4.25 9.27
C PHE A 60 14.33 -3.72 10.70
N SER A 61 13.36 -3.98 11.58
CA SER A 61 13.48 -3.62 13.00
C SER A 61 14.68 -4.28 13.68
N LYS A 62 14.97 -5.56 13.36
CA LYS A 62 16.15 -6.27 13.89
C LYS A 62 17.47 -5.75 13.32
N LEU A 63 17.44 -5.16 12.13
CA LEU A 63 18.58 -4.49 11.51
C LEU A 63 18.70 -3.01 11.92
N GLN A 64 17.86 -2.55 12.86
CA GLN A 64 17.84 -1.16 13.34
C GLN A 64 17.51 -0.13 12.25
N ILE A 65 16.83 -0.57 11.19
CA ILE A 65 16.24 0.32 10.18
C ILE A 65 14.91 0.81 10.75
N ILE A 66 14.63 2.11 10.64
CA ILE A 66 13.36 2.69 11.09
C ILE A 66 12.26 2.20 10.17
N VAL A 67 11.22 1.60 10.74
CA VAL A 67 10.08 1.06 9.99
C VAL A 67 8.82 1.80 10.38
N TYR A 68 8.05 2.22 9.36
CA TYR A 68 6.70 2.72 9.52
C TYR A 68 5.74 1.85 8.72
N VAL A 69 4.70 1.31 9.34
CA VAL A 69 3.78 0.38 8.65
C VAL A 69 2.43 1.04 8.39
N ILE A 70 1.89 0.86 7.20
CA ILE A 70 0.58 1.37 6.81
C ILE A 70 -0.27 0.21 6.32
N TRP A 71 -1.47 0.07 6.88
CA TRP A 71 -2.42 -0.93 6.46
C TRP A 71 -3.87 -0.42 6.55
N ASP A 72 -4.75 -1.06 5.81
CA ASP A 72 -6.18 -0.79 5.84
C ASP A 72 -6.83 -1.77 6.79
N SER A 73 -7.73 -1.34 7.67
CA SER A 73 -8.42 -2.26 8.58
C SER A 73 -9.47 -3.09 7.87
N ASP A 74 -9.94 -2.72 6.67
CA ASP A 74 -10.96 -3.42 5.88
C ASP A 74 -12.37 -3.46 6.53
N TYR A 75 -12.75 -2.44 7.32
CA TYR A 75 -14.10 -2.38 7.90
C TYR A 75 -15.18 -2.48 6.81
N GLU A 76 -16.14 -3.41 7.00
CA GLU A 76 -17.19 -3.78 6.03
C GLU A 76 -16.71 -4.40 4.70
N GLY A 77 -15.43 -4.79 4.60
CA GLY A 77 -14.89 -5.50 3.45
C GLY A 77 -15.48 -6.91 3.28
N LYS A 78 -15.77 -7.32 2.04
CA LYS A 78 -16.40 -8.62 1.71
C LYS A 78 -15.62 -9.85 2.21
N ASN A 79 -14.32 -9.72 2.47
CA ASN A 79 -13.44 -10.80 2.94
C ASN A 79 -12.60 -10.34 4.15
N ALA A 80 -13.10 -9.37 4.90
CA ALA A 80 -12.35 -8.77 5.99
C ALA A 80 -12.11 -9.79 7.11
N LYS A 81 -10.86 -9.88 7.56
CA LYS A 81 -10.41 -10.82 8.59
C LYS A 81 -9.80 -10.03 9.75
N PRO A 82 -10.51 -9.85 10.87
CA PRO A 82 -9.99 -9.08 11.99
C PRO A 82 -8.68 -9.67 12.55
N GLU A 83 -8.46 -10.98 12.38
CA GLU A 83 -7.25 -11.65 12.84
C GLU A 83 -5.97 -11.10 12.17
N ASP A 84 -6.08 -10.61 10.93
CA ASP A 84 -4.93 -10.03 10.23
C ASP A 84 -4.57 -8.66 10.84
N ASN A 85 -5.56 -7.88 11.29
CA ASN A 85 -5.34 -6.63 12.03
C ASN A 85 -4.76 -6.92 13.43
N HIS A 86 -5.27 -7.95 14.11
CA HIS A 86 -4.76 -8.36 15.43
C HIS A 86 -3.27 -8.73 15.40
N ARG A 87 -2.79 -9.35 14.31
CA ARG A 87 -1.37 -9.71 14.15
C ARG A 87 -0.49 -8.46 14.10
N LEU A 88 -0.90 -7.45 13.34
CA LEU A 88 -0.15 -6.19 13.22
C LEU A 88 -0.19 -5.40 14.53
N LEU A 89 -1.35 -5.32 15.20
CA LEU A 89 -1.45 -4.66 16.51
C LEU A 89 -0.53 -5.31 17.55
N ARG A 90 -0.45 -6.65 17.59
CA ARG A 90 0.48 -7.37 18.47
C ARG A 90 1.95 -7.09 18.14
N LEU A 91 2.28 -6.87 16.86
CA LEU A 91 3.64 -6.55 16.44
C LEU A 91 4.13 -5.20 16.99
N PHE A 92 3.19 -4.28 17.24
CA PHE A 92 3.44 -2.94 17.79
C PHE A 92 3.02 -2.79 19.26
N ASP A 93 2.84 -3.91 19.98
CA ASP A 93 2.42 -3.95 21.37
C ASP A 93 1.15 -3.10 21.67
N GLN A 94 0.22 -3.05 20.70
CA GLN A 94 -1.04 -2.31 20.82
C GLN A 94 -2.19 -3.17 21.35
N PRO A 95 -3.21 -2.54 21.97
CA PRO A 95 -4.46 -3.22 22.30
C PRO A 95 -5.08 -3.84 21.05
N ILE A 96 -5.63 -5.06 21.20
CA ILE A 96 -6.25 -5.78 20.09
C ILE A 96 -7.63 -5.18 19.82
N GLU A 97 -7.85 -4.77 18.58
CA GLU A 97 -9.12 -4.28 18.05
C GLU A 97 -9.35 -4.90 16.66
N ASP A 98 -10.61 -5.22 16.35
CA ASP A 98 -10.97 -5.84 15.07
C ASP A 98 -10.75 -4.91 13.88
N TRP A 99 -11.05 -3.62 14.05
CA TRP A 99 -11.05 -2.62 12.98
C TRP A 99 -10.40 -1.31 13.46
N PRO A 100 -9.10 -1.33 13.79
CA PRO A 100 -8.43 -0.18 14.38
C PRO A 100 -8.41 1.00 13.40
N GLU A 101 -8.43 2.21 13.95
CA GLU A 101 -8.26 3.46 13.22
C GLU A 101 -7.33 4.35 14.04
N ASN A 102 -6.07 4.41 13.65
CA ASN A 102 -5.07 5.10 14.45
C ASN A 102 -3.86 5.50 13.62
N VAL A 103 -3.28 6.66 13.94
CA VAL A 103 -2.02 7.14 13.40
C VAL A 103 -1.07 7.34 14.57
N THR A 104 0.05 6.64 14.54
CA THR A 104 1.06 6.63 15.60
C THR A 104 2.43 6.95 15.01
N GLU A 105 3.46 6.95 15.85
CA GLU A 105 4.87 7.10 15.45
C GLU A 105 5.41 5.88 14.70
N GLN A 106 4.79 4.70 14.83
CA GLN A 106 5.30 3.44 14.24
C GLN A 106 4.42 2.90 13.12
N PHE A 107 3.15 3.30 13.08
CA PHE A 107 2.23 2.83 12.07
C PHE A 107 1.02 3.76 11.90
N ALA A 108 0.37 3.63 10.75
CA ALA A 108 -0.97 4.13 10.51
C ALA A 108 -1.89 2.99 10.07
N CYS A 109 -3.11 2.98 10.59
CA CYS A 109 -4.15 2.07 10.13
C CYS A 109 -5.45 2.83 9.86
N PHE A 110 -6.01 2.62 8.69
CA PHE A 110 -7.21 3.33 8.24
C PHE A 110 -8.41 2.43 8.35
N LYS A 111 -9.52 2.91 8.90
CA LYS A 111 -10.68 2.06 9.18
C LYS A 111 -11.20 1.32 7.94
N ARG A 112 -11.29 2.02 6.81
CA ARG A 112 -11.76 1.48 5.54
C ARG A 112 -10.61 1.25 4.58
N THR A 113 -10.11 2.32 3.96
CA THR A 113 -8.93 2.28 3.09
C THR A 113 -8.14 3.58 3.16
N LEU A 114 -6.83 3.52 2.95
CA LEU A 114 -5.96 4.69 2.78
C LEU A 114 -6.48 5.59 1.66
N SER A 115 -6.95 4.98 0.57
CA SER A 115 -7.49 5.70 -0.58
C SER A 115 -8.75 6.49 -0.24
N ASP A 116 -9.66 5.93 0.56
CA ASP A 116 -10.87 6.64 1.01
C ASP A 116 -10.50 7.84 1.90
N THR A 117 -9.52 7.67 2.79
CA THR A 117 -9.03 8.74 3.65
C THR A 117 -8.38 9.85 2.83
N LEU A 118 -7.47 9.52 1.91
CA LEU A 118 -6.81 10.51 1.05
C LEU A 118 -7.83 11.28 0.19
N ARG A 119 -8.79 10.60 -0.43
CA ARG A 119 -9.87 11.27 -1.19
C ARG A 119 -10.65 12.26 -0.33
N THR A 120 -10.93 11.89 0.91
CA THR A 120 -11.67 12.74 1.86
C THR A 120 -10.87 13.98 2.24
N GLU A 121 -9.56 13.84 2.44
CA GLU A 121 -8.71 14.92 2.95
C GLU A 121 -8.21 15.88 1.86
N ILE A 122 -7.73 15.36 0.73
CA ILE A 122 -7.15 16.18 -0.35
C ILE A 122 -8.12 16.44 -1.52
N GLY A 123 -9.29 15.79 -1.50
CA GLY A 123 -10.34 15.91 -2.51
C GLY A 123 -10.20 14.92 -3.67
N ASP A 124 -11.34 14.45 -4.19
CA ASP A 124 -11.41 13.42 -5.24
C ASP A 124 -10.64 13.78 -6.51
N GLN A 125 -10.80 15.01 -6.99
CA GLN A 125 -10.19 15.44 -8.26
C GLN A 125 -8.65 15.41 -8.19
N LEU A 126 -8.08 15.97 -7.12
CA LEU A 126 -6.63 16.00 -6.92
C LEU A 126 -6.09 14.58 -6.71
N TYR A 127 -6.81 13.75 -5.96
CA TYR A 127 -6.45 12.35 -5.76
C TYR A 127 -6.45 11.56 -7.08
N ASP A 128 -7.52 11.65 -7.88
CA ASP A 128 -7.66 10.90 -9.13
C ASP A 128 -6.61 11.30 -10.17
N ASP A 129 -6.36 12.60 -10.33
CA ASP A 129 -5.33 13.12 -11.26
C ASP A 129 -3.93 12.61 -10.85
N THR A 130 -3.65 12.66 -9.55
CA THR A 130 -2.37 12.24 -8.97
C THR A 130 -2.15 10.72 -9.09
N LEU A 131 -3.19 9.93 -8.78
CA LEU A 131 -3.15 8.47 -8.88
C LEU A 131 -2.94 8.04 -10.34
N GLU A 132 -3.61 8.69 -11.29
CA GLU A 132 -3.46 8.37 -12.71
C GLU A 132 -2.05 8.67 -13.22
N VAL A 133 -1.48 9.82 -12.85
CA VAL A 133 -0.10 10.17 -13.19
C VAL A 133 0.89 9.16 -12.58
N CYS A 134 0.73 8.81 -11.30
CA CYS A 134 1.60 7.83 -10.65
C CYS A 134 1.48 6.44 -11.23
N CYS A 135 0.26 5.94 -11.47
CA CYS A 135 0.08 4.61 -12.07
C CYS A 135 0.70 4.53 -13.47
N LYS A 136 0.57 5.58 -14.29
CA LYS A 136 1.23 5.65 -15.61
C LYS A 136 2.76 5.66 -15.47
N ARG A 137 3.30 6.50 -14.57
CA ARG A 137 4.74 6.63 -14.32
C ARG A 137 5.35 5.33 -13.82
N LEU A 138 4.63 4.61 -12.96
CA LEU A 138 5.09 3.38 -12.31
C LEU A 138 4.74 2.10 -13.10
N CYS A 139 4.20 2.22 -14.31
CA CYS A 139 3.76 1.08 -15.15
C CYS A 139 2.75 0.14 -14.45
N LEU A 140 1.94 0.65 -13.53
CA LEU A 140 0.95 -0.13 -12.79
C LEU A 140 -0.33 -0.26 -13.64
N THR A 141 -0.68 -1.48 -14.05
CA THR A 141 -1.97 -1.73 -14.71
C THR A 141 -3.10 -1.83 -13.69
N ARG A 142 -4.01 -0.84 -13.65
CA ARG A 142 -5.31 -0.91 -12.96
C ARG A 142 -6.00 -2.23 -13.29
N LYS A 143 -6.16 -3.12 -12.31
CA LYS A 143 -6.65 -4.49 -12.53
C LYS A 143 -8.10 -4.71 -12.11
N LYS A 144 -8.99 -3.75 -12.36
CA LYS A 144 -10.44 -4.04 -12.42
C LYS A 144 -10.93 -4.44 -13.82
N ASP A 145 -10.12 -4.31 -14.89
CA ASP A 145 -10.57 -4.57 -16.27
C ASP A 145 -9.83 -5.67 -17.05
N ALA A 146 -8.82 -6.33 -16.47
CA ALA A 146 -8.09 -7.39 -17.17
C ALA A 146 -8.93 -8.64 -17.49
N VAL A 147 -10.14 -8.78 -16.92
CA VAL A 147 -11.07 -9.90 -17.19
C VAL A 147 -11.96 -9.64 -18.42
N LYS A 148 -12.05 -8.40 -18.92
CA LYS A 148 -12.87 -8.08 -20.12
C LYS A 148 -12.08 -8.15 -21.43
N LEU A 149 -10.74 -8.03 -21.35
CA LEU A 149 -9.83 -8.08 -22.51
C LEU A 149 -9.40 -9.50 -22.91
N LEU A 150 -9.73 -10.53 -22.12
CA LEU A 150 -9.49 -11.94 -22.47
C LEU A 150 -10.74 -12.66 -22.99
N SER A 151 -11.93 -12.08 -22.83
CA SER A 151 -13.20 -12.66 -23.33
C SER A 151 -13.61 -12.17 -24.71
N SER A 152 -12.95 -11.14 -25.27
CA SER A 152 -13.21 -10.62 -26.63
C SER A 152 -12.17 -11.05 -27.68
N THR A 153 -11.10 -11.75 -27.28
CA THR A 153 -9.99 -12.16 -28.18
C THR A 153 -10.02 -13.64 -28.56
N SER A 154 -11.16 -14.32 -28.43
CA SER A 154 -11.38 -15.66 -29.02
C SER A 154 -11.96 -15.63 -30.45
N LEU A 155 -12.13 -14.45 -31.06
CA LEU A 155 -12.48 -14.33 -32.48
C LEU A 155 -11.22 -14.25 -33.36
N ASN A 156 -10.43 -15.33 -33.41
CA ASN A 156 -9.79 -15.81 -34.66
C ASN A 156 -8.83 -16.99 -34.42
N LYS A 157 -9.33 -18.19 -34.74
CA LYS A 157 -8.67 -19.44 -35.18
C LYS A 157 -9.80 -20.47 -35.05
N ARG A 158 -10.29 -21.20 -36.06
CA ARG A 158 -9.64 -21.75 -37.25
C ARG A 158 -10.70 -22.63 -37.97
N TYR A 159 -10.64 -22.67 -39.31
CA TYR A 159 -11.06 -23.78 -40.20
C TYR A 159 -12.54 -24.26 -40.20
N MET A 160 -13.32 -23.80 -41.18
CA MET A 160 -13.75 -24.58 -42.36
C MET A 160 -14.45 -23.66 -43.36
#